data_AF-A0A7W8INW4-F1
#
_entry.id   AF-A0A7W8INW4-F1
#
_cell.length_a   1.000
_cell.length_b   1.000
_cell.length_c   1.000
_cell.angle_alpha   90.00
_cell.angle_beta   90.00
_cell.angle_gamma   90.00
#
_symmetry.space_group_name_H-M   'P 1'
#
loop_
_entity.id
_entity.type
_entity.pdbx_description
1 polymer ?
#
loop_
_entity_poly.entity_id
_entity_poly.type
_entity_poly.pdbx_seq_one_letter_code
_entity_poly.pdbx_strand_id
1 'polypeptide(L)'
;MKQLKKFLAGAIAFSLIFFQGFQLAEAKGKAEKGKKQRVVDKNKDNIDDAWELKFKLGLGKDVAKKDNDKDGLSNIVEYQLNLNPIQKDTDHDKINDSDEDSDKDGLTNLQELKAKLNPALSDTDKDGKSDAYEDNDADGLTTKQEFIVQTNPIVNDTDKDRIKDGQEDKDNDSLTNQQEFKIKLNPNVSDTDKDGTLDGDEDLDDDGLSNVVEFEAKENPLDRDSDDDGFEDGKEDWNKNGIIDTNEVKKLKIELVTLEDKKIKVEYKIQRNKSKGKIIDESGSFRGTSVDDFLKTITFSQNMNMEDIANEVKQTFNVENYASLEIELVFFSGKKIKFEDNKEKNEDDGNMSDGENEENDGEHEEN
;
A
#
# COMPACT_ATOMS: atom_id res chain seq x y z
N MET A 1 -22.06 17.29 -47.86
CA MET A 1 -21.42 16.52 -46.78
C MET A 1 -20.90 17.50 -45.74
N LYS A 2 -21.68 17.78 -44.69
CA LYS A 2 -21.27 18.64 -43.56
C LYS A 2 -20.98 17.72 -42.37
N GLN A 3 -19.75 17.78 -41.89
CA GLN A 3 -19.24 17.11 -40.68
C GLN A 3 -19.93 17.69 -39.44
N LEU A 4 -20.54 16.83 -38.61
CA LEU A 4 -21.10 17.19 -37.31
C LEU A 4 -20.14 16.67 -36.23
N LYS A 5 -19.60 17.58 -35.43
CA LYS A 5 -18.74 17.31 -34.27
C LYS A 5 -19.55 16.56 -33.20
N LYS A 6 -19.02 15.42 -32.74
CA LYS A 6 -19.53 14.69 -31.57
C LYS A 6 -19.04 15.41 -30.30
N PHE A 7 -19.97 15.86 -29.47
CA PHE A 7 -19.70 16.19 -28.07
C PHE A 7 -19.93 14.92 -27.25
N LEU A 8 -18.92 14.54 -26.48
CA LEU A 8 -19.00 13.50 -25.45
C LEU A 8 -19.60 14.15 -24.21
N ALA A 9 -20.84 13.84 -23.87
CA ALA A 9 -21.41 14.15 -22.56
C ALA A 9 -21.31 12.88 -21.71
N GLY A 10 -20.50 12.94 -20.66
CA GLY A 10 -20.46 11.91 -19.62
C GLY A 10 -21.82 11.85 -18.94
N ALA A 11 -22.57 10.79 -19.19
CA ALA A 11 -23.77 10.47 -18.43
C ALA A 11 -23.33 9.77 -17.15
N ILE A 12 -23.45 10.45 -16.01
CA ILE A 12 -23.45 9.80 -14.70
C ILE A 12 -24.70 8.93 -14.69
N ALA A 13 -24.51 7.62 -14.83
CA ALA A 13 -25.58 6.65 -14.72
C ALA A 13 -25.98 6.56 -13.24
N PHE A 14 -27.03 7.30 -12.86
CA PHE A 14 -27.76 7.03 -11.62
C PHE A 14 -28.37 5.64 -11.74
N SER A 15 -27.76 4.66 -11.08
CA SER A 15 -28.31 3.32 -10.92
C SER A 15 -29.61 3.44 -10.11
N LEU A 16 -30.75 3.28 -10.79
CA LEU A 16 -32.04 3.08 -10.14
C LEU A 16 -31.98 1.73 -9.42
N ILE A 17 -31.68 1.75 -8.13
CA ILE A 17 -31.85 0.59 -7.26
C ILE A 17 -33.36 0.31 -7.20
N PHE A 18 -33.77 -0.78 -7.85
CA PHE A 18 -35.13 -1.31 -7.78
C PHE A 18 -35.27 -2.07 -6.46
N PHE A 19 -35.86 -1.45 -5.44
CA PHE A 19 -36.25 -2.17 -4.22
C PHE A 19 -37.57 -2.92 -4.46
N GLN A 20 -37.50 -4.25 -4.46
CA GLN A 20 -38.68 -5.10 -4.33
C GLN A 20 -39.11 -5.17 -2.86
N GLY A 21 -40.33 -4.67 -2.60
CA GLY A 21 -41.30 -5.29 -1.71
C GLY A 21 -40.91 -5.51 -0.25
N PHE A 22 -41.33 -4.57 0.60
CA PHE A 22 -41.55 -4.79 2.03
C PHE A 22 -42.50 -5.99 2.23
N GLN A 23 -42.01 -7.12 2.74
CA GLN A 23 -42.83 -8.15 3.38
C GLN A 23 -42.67 -8.04 4.89
N LEU A 24 -43.72 -7.54 5.53
CA LEU A 24 -43.82 -7.40 6.97
C LEU A 24 -43.90 -8.79 7.62
N ALA A 25 -42.95 -9.13 8.48
CA ALA A 25 -42.98 -10.36 9.27
C ALA A 25 -44.19 -10.37 10.22
N GLU A 26 -45.02 -11.43 10.14
CA GLU A 26 -46.16 -11.63 11.04
C GLU A 26 -45.72 -12.14 12.42
N ALA A 27 -45.69 -11.25 13.41
CA ALA A 27 -45.72 -11.64 14.82
C ALA A 27 -47.17 -11.87 15.27
N LYS A 28 -47.51 -13.11 15.67
CA LYS A 28 -48.81 -13.47 16.24
C LYS A 28 -48.97 -12.86 17.66
N GLY A 29 -49.63 -11.71 17.74
CA GLY A 29 -50.05 -11.06 18.99
C GLY A 29 -51.45 -10.46 18.84
N LYS A 30 -52.31 -10.64 19.84
CA LYS A 30 -53.75 -10.35 19.82
C LYS A 30 -54.07 -8.90 19.39
N ALA A 31 -55.05 -8.79 18.50
CA ALA A 31 -55.52 -7.56 17.88
C ALA A 31 -56.23 -6.60 18.86
N GLU A 32 -55.64 -5.42 19.08
CA GLU A 32 -56.40 -4.19 19.25
C GLU A 32 -56.54 -3.51 17.88
N LYS A 33 -57.79 -3.21 17.49
CA LYS A 33 -58.11 -2.53 16.24
C LYS A 33 -57.77 -1.04 16.32
N GLY A 34 -56.48 -0.70 16.27
CA GLY A 34 -56.02 0.61 15.84
C GLY A 34 -56.23 0.74 14.33
N LYS A 35 -56.84 1.84 13.86
CA LYS A 35 -56.95 2.15 12.44
C LYS A 35 -55.53 2.16 11.85
N LYS A 36 -55.18 1.19 10.98
CA LYS A 36 -53.98 1.30 10.14
C LYS A 36 -54.16 2.56 9.30
N GLN A 37 -53.45 3.62 9.66
CA GLN A 37 -53.42 4.87 8.90
C GLN A 37 -52.88 4.52 7.53
N ARG A 38 -53.71 4.69 6.50
CA ARG A 38 -53.36 4.34 5.13
C ARG A 38 -52.31 5.34 4.69
N VAL A 39 -51.06 4.89 4.57
CA VAL A 39 -49.97 5.68 3.99
C VAL A 39 -50.38 5.98 2.54
N VAL A 40 -50.58 7.26 2.25
CA VAL A 40 -50.96 7.73 0.92
C VAL A 40 -49.67 8.17 0.25
N ASP A 41 -49.30 7.48 -0.82
CA ASP A 41 -48.23 7.85 -1.74
C ASP A 41 -48.88 7.91 -3.12
N LYS A 42 -49.24 9.13 -3.55
CA LYS A 42 -50.01 9.36 -4.77
C LYS A 42 -49.12 9.44 -6.00
N ASN A 43 -47.93 9.99 -5.85
CA ASN A 43 -46.94 10.16 -6.92
C ASN A 43 -46.11 8.88 -7.15
N LYS A 44 -46.20 7.89 -6.25
CA LYS A 44 -45.54 6.58 -6.27
C LYS A 44 -44.03 6.69 -6.31
N ASP A 45 -43.49 7.65 -5.57
CA ASP A 45 -42.04 7.84 -5.43
C ASP A 45 -41.47 7.22 -4.15
N ASN A 46 -42.30 6.45 -3.44
CA ASN A 46 -41.99 5.73 -2.20
C ASN A 46 -41.81 6.62 -0.97
N ILE A 47 -42.17 7.90 -1.05
CA ILE A 47 -42.33 8.78 0.11
C ILE A 47 -43.84 8.97 0.35
N ASP A 48 -44.25 9.05 1.61
CA ASP A 48 -45.64 9.35 1.91
C ASP A 48 -45.97 10.84 1.68
N ASP A 49 -47.13 11.11 1.07
CA ASP A 49 -47.60 12.46 0.75
C ASP A 49 -47.64 13.36 2.01
N ALA A 50 -47.84 12.77 3.20
CA ALA A 50 -47.96 13.52 4.46
C ALA A 50 -46.61 14.07 4.92
N TRP A 51 -45.54 13.30 4.77
CA TRP A 51 -44.16 13.66 5.06
C TRP A 51 -43.67 14.70 4.05
N GLU A 52 -43.94 14.50 2.75
CA GLU A 52 -43.65 15.50 1.71
C GLU A 52 -44.30 16.86 2.02
N LEU A 53 -45.57 16.85 2.45
CA LEU A 53 -46.31 18.06 2.83
C LEU A 53 -45.80 18.67 4.14
N LYS A 54 -45.41 17.86 5.12
CA LYS A 54 -44.83 18.31 6.40
C LYS A 54 -43.60 19.18 6.15
N PHE A 55 -42.72 18.76 5.25
CA PHE A 55 -41.48 19.46 4.90
C PHE A 55 -41.60 20.39 3.69
N LYS A 56 -42.81 20.54 3.13
CA LYS A 56 -43.12 21.45 2.00
C LYS A 56 -42.31 21.16 0.73
N LEU A 57 -42.06 19.89 0.44
CA LEU A 57 -41.24 19.44 -0.70
C LEU A 57 -42.01 19.43 -2.04
N GLY A 58 -43.34 19.38 -1.97
CA GLY A 58 -44.24 19.15 -3.12
C GLY A 58 -44.59 17.67 -3.27
N LEU A 59 -45.50 17.34 -4.20
CA LEU A 59 -45.99 15.96 -4.45
C LEU A 59 -45.63 15.47 -5.87
N GLY A 60 -44.43 15.81 -6.31
CA GLY A 60 -43.96 15.47 -7.65
C GLY A 60 -43.08 14.23 -7.59
N LYS A 61 -43.23 13.31 -8.53
CA LYS A 61 -42.46 12.04 -8.61
C LYS A 61 -40.92 12.13 -8.51
N ASP A 62 -40.36 13.32 -8.69
CA ASP A 62 -38.92 13.57 -8.64
C ASP A 62 -38.49 14.12 -7.27
N VAL A 63 -39.42 14.36 -6.34
CA VAL A 63 -39.14 14.84 -4.98
C VAL A 63 -38.25 13.87 -4.25
N ALA A 64 -38.54 12.56 -4.32
CA ALA A 64 -37.74 11.53 -3.69
C ALA A 64 -36.24 11.58 -4.02
N LYS A 65 -35.87 12.01 -5.23
CA LYS A 65 -34.46 12.04 -5.68
C LYS A 65 -33.74 13.35 -5.42
N LYS A 66 -34.44 14.36 -4.91
CA LYS A 66 -33.81 15.64 -4.59
C LYS A 66 -33.09 15.52 -3.26
N ASP A 67 -32.05 16.33 -3.15
CA ASP A 67 -31.31 16.62 -1.94
C ASP A 67 -31.60 18.09 -1.63
N ASN A 68 -32.43 18.32 -0.62
CA ASN A 68 -33.10 19.60 -0.43
C ASN A 68 -32.28 20.57 0.42
N ASP A 69 -31.51 20.09 1.39
CA ASP A 69 -30.58 20.88 2.20
C ASP A 69 -29.13 20.80 1.73
N LYS A 70 -28.81 19.91 0.80
CA LYS A 70 -27.50 19.76 0.16
C LYS A 70 -26.44 19.22 1.12
N ASP A 71 -26.82 18.24 1.94
CA ASP A 71 -25.90 17.50 2.79
C ASP A 71 -25.33 16.25 2.09
N GLY A 72 -25.95 15.80 0.99
CA GLY A 72 -25.56 14.62 0.23
C GLY A 72 -26.55 13.44 0.32
N LEU A 73 -27.56 13.51 1.20
CA LEU A 73 -28.65 12.55 1.25
C LEU A 73 -29.80 13.01 0.36
N SER A 74 -30.50 12.05 -0.25
CA SER A 74 -31.73 12.35 -0.98
C SER A 74 -32.93 12.22 -0.06
N ASN A 75 -34.01 12.94 -0.36
CA ASN A 75 -35.24 12.94 0.43
C ASN A 75 -35.77 11.52 0.73
N ILE A 76 -35.56 10.55 -0.18
CA ILE A 76 -35.97 9.16 0.07
C ILE A 76 -35.10 8.46 1.12
N VAL A 77 -33.80 8.74 1.14
CA VAL A 77 -32.87 8.21 2.15
C VAL A 77 -33.20 8.83 3.50
N GLU A 78 -33.39 10.14 3.54
CA GLU A 78 -33.77 10.85 4.77
C GLU A 78 -35.12 10.36 5.32
N TYR A 79 -36.08 10.09 4.43
CA TYR A 79 -37.35 9.47 4.81
C TYR A 79 -37.15 8.07 5.43
N GLN A 80 -36.25 7.24 4.88
CA GLN A 80 -35.94 5.91 5.41
C GLN A 80 -35.26 5.97 6.79
N LEU A 81 -34.39 6.96 6.99
CA LEU A 81 -33.65 7.18 8.23
C LEU A 81 -34.44 7.98 9.28
N ASN A 82 -35.61 8.50 8.94
CA ASN A 82 -36.43 9.40 9.78
C ASN A 82 -35.77 10.76 10.08
N LEU A 83 -35.00 11.26 9.13
CA LEU A 83 -34.30 12.53 9.18
C LEU A 83 -35.13 13.70 8.63
N ASN A 84 -34.56 14.90 8.68
CA ASN A 84 -35.19 16.14 8.29
C ASN A 84 -34.65 16.69 6.96
N PRO A 85 -35.39 16.56 5.85
CA PRO A 85 -34.95 16.86 4.46
C PRO A 85 -34.66 18.32 4.14
N ILE A 86 -34.68 19.19 5.14
CA ILE A 86 -34.42 20.62 4.97
C ILE A 86 -33.39 21.12 5.99
N GLN A 87 -32.72 20.22 6.71
CA GLN A 87 -31.71 20.50 7.71
C GLN A 87 -30.61 19.47 7.61
N LYS A 88 -29.41 19.92 7.23
CA LYS A 88 -28.23 19.07 7.10
C LYS A 88 -27.86 18.28 8.35
N ASP A 89 -28.33 18.73 9.51
CA ASP A 89 -28.03 18.20 10.84
C ASP A 89 -29.37 18.21 11.59
N THR A 90 -30.03 17.06 11.61
CA THR A 90 -31.39 16.89 12.12
C THR A 90 -31.43 17.06 13.64
N ASP A 91 -30.43 16.56 14.35
CA ASP A 91 -30.41 16.49 15.82
C ASP A 91 -29.60 17.61 16.49
N HIS A 92 -28.92 18.42 15.68
CA HIS A 92 -28.13 19.59 16.03
C HIS A 92 -26.87 19.27 16.85
N ASP A 93 -26.27 18.10 16.64
CA ASP A 93 -25.03 17.68 17.29
C ASP A 93 -23.75 18.18 16.61
N LYS A 94 -23.89 18.84 15.45
CA LYS A 94 -22.84 19.40 14.55
C LYS A 94 -22.21 18.40 13.59
N ILE A 95 -22.74 17.19 13.48
CA ILE A 95 -22.44 16.24 12.43
C ILE A 95 -23.56 16.35 11.40
N ASN A 96 -23.23 16.36 10.10
CA ASN A 96 -24.31 16.34 9.12
C ASN A 96 -24.92 14.94 9.09
N ASP A 97 -26.21 14.83 8.80
CA ASP A 97 -26.92 13.56 8.65
C ASP A 97 -26.19 12.62 7.67
N SER A 98 -25.62 13.13 6.57
CA SER A 98 -24.80 12.33 5.64
C SER A 98 -23.49 11.77 6.23
N ASP A 99 -22.96 12.39 7.28
CA ASP A 99 -21.75 12.01 8.00
C ASP A 99 -22.04 11.17 9.26
N GLU A 100 -23.32 11.00 9.62
CA GLU A 100 -23.75 10.10 10.70
C GLU A 100 -23.70 8.62 10.29
N ASP A 101 -23.67 7.74 11.30
CA ASP A 101 -23.72 6.27 11.17
C ASP A 101 -25.02 5.78 11.83
N SER A 102 -26.10 5.68 11.02
CA SER A 102 -27.45 5.49 11.55
C SER A 102 -27.67 4.09 12.14
N ASP A 103 -27.02 3.08 11.59
CA ASP A 103 -27.17 1.68 12.01
C ASP A 103 -26.03 1.15 12.89
N LYS A 104 -24.96 1.93 13.03
CA LYS A 104 -23.83 1.74 13.96
C LYS A 104 -22.93 0.59 13.56
N ASP A 105 -22.77 0.36 12.26
CA ASP A 105 -21.90 -0.66 11.73
C ASP A 105 -20.45 -0.17 11.52
N GLY A 106 -20.24 1.15 11.53
CA GLY A 106 -18.95 1.81 11.37
C GLY A 106 -18.69 2.43 10.00
N LEU A 107 -19.70 2.51 9.12
CA LEU A 107 -19.74 3.35 7.92
C LEU A 107 -20.68 4.54 8.13
N THR A 108 -20.41 5.67 7.47
CA THR A 108 -21.38 6.77 7.44
C THR A 108 -22.47 6.51 6.41
N ASN A 109 -23.63 7.15 6.59
CA ASN A 109 -24.75 7.10 5.66
C ASN A 109 -24.30 7.39 4.22
N LEU A 110 -23.43 8.38 4.01
CA LEU A 110 -22.89 8.71 2.69
C LEU A 110 -21.90 7.65 2.15
N GLN A 111 -21.10 7.02 3.02
CA GLN A 111 -20.20 5.94 2.63
C GLN A 111 -20.98 4.72 2.13
N GLU A 112 -22.01 4.32 2.86
CA GLU A 112 -22.88 3.20 2.46
C GLU A 112 -23.55 3.47 1.12
N LEU A 113 -24.07 4.68 0.89
CA LEU A 113 -24.65 5.04 -0.41
C LEU A 113 -23.62 4.96 -1.56
N LYS A 114 -22.35 5.33 -1.32
CA LYS A 114 -21.28 5.18 -2.32
C LYS A 114 -20.96 3.72 -2.62
N ALA A 115 -21.00 2.87 -1.59
CA ALA A 115 -20.83 1.42 -1.70
C ALA A 115 -22.08 0.67 -2.20
N LYS A 116 -23.20 1.40 -2.44
CA LYS A 116 -24.52 0.85 -2.83
C LYS A 116 -25.17 -0.04 -1.76
N LEU A 117 -24.86 0.24 -0.51
CA LEU A 117 -25.43 -0.39 0.68
C LEU A 117 -26.64 0.41 1.20
N ASN A 118 -27.29 -0.10 2.24
CA ASN A 118 -28.48 0.51 2.82
C ASN A 118 -28.19 1.12 4.21
N PRO A 119 -28.15 2.46 4.34
CA PRO A 119 -27.86 3.19 5.59
C PRO A 119 -28.68 2.87 6.84
N ALA A 120 -29.75 2.09 6.69
CA ALA A 120 -30.62 1.71 7.79
C ALA A 120 -30.35 0.29 8.31
N LEU A 121 -29.41 -0.45 7.71
CA LEU A 121 -29.18 -1.87 7.95
C LEU A 121 -27.69 -2.15 8.03
N SER A 122 -27.22 -2.51 9.22
CA SER A 122 -25.82 -2.86 9.45
C SER A 122 -25.32 -4.06 8.62
N ASP A 123 -26.23 -4.79 7.98
CA ASP A 123 -26.00 -5.98 7.17
C ASP A 123 -27.09 -5.97 6.08
N THR A 124 -26.77 -5.37 4.95
CA THR A 124 -27.67 -5.08 3.84
C THR A 124 -28.18 -6.37 3.20
N ASP A 125 -27.31 -7.36 3.03
CA ASP A 125 -27.62 -8.61 2.31
C ASP A 125 -28.07 -9.77 3.22
N LYS A 126 -27.86 -9.61 4.54
CA LYS A 126 -28.25 -10.51 5.63
C LYS A 126 -27.49 -11.82 5.65
N ASP A 127 -26.24 -11.81 5.23
CA ASP A 127 -25.35 -12.97 5.31
C ASP A 127 -24.74 -13.19 6.71
N GLY A 128 -24.88 -12.22 7.60
CA GLY A 128 -24.38 -12.24 8.98
C GLY A 128 -23.07 -11.49 9.20
N LYS A 129 -22.49 -10.87 8.16
CA LYS A 129 -21.36 -9.96 8.23
C LYS A 129 -21.88 -8.52 8.08
N SER A 130 -21.32 -7.58 8.85
CA SER A 130 -21.75 -6.19 8.70
C SER A 130 -21.12 -5.54 7.47
N ASP A 131 -21.84 -4.62 6.84
CA ASP A 131 -21.50 -3.93 5.60
C ASP A 131 -20.07 -3.35 5.64
N ALA A 132 -19.70 -2.72 6.75
CA ALA A 132 -18.35 -2.21 7.02
C ALA A 132 -17.22 -3.24 6.83
N TYR A 133 -17.47 -4.52 7.11
CA TYR A 133 -16.47 -5.58 7.03
C TYR A 133 -16.59 -6.45 5.77
N GLU A 134 -17.60 -6.26 4.93
CA GLU A 134 -17.71 -6.97 3.66
C GLU A 134 -16.61 -6.57 2.68
N ASP A 135 -16.19 -7.50 1.81
CA ASP A 135 -15.30 -7.26 0.68
C ASP A 135 -16.14 -7.42 -0.59
N ASN A 136 -16.70 -6.30 -1.05
CA ASN A 136 -17.79 -6.27 -2.01
C ASN A 136 -17.36 -6.56 -3.45
N ASP A 137 -16.08 -6.39 -3.77
CA ASP A 137 -15.52 -6.62 -5.11
C ASP A 137 -14.38 -7.66 -5.15
N ALA A 138 -14.10 -8.29 -4.01
CA ALA A 138 -13.13 -9.38 -3.83
C ALA A 138 -11.70 -8.97 -4.18
N ASP A 139 -11.29 -7.76 -3.81
CA ASP A 139 -9.96 -7.24 -4.03
C ASP A 139 -8.99 -7.54 -2.85
N GLY A 140 -9.55 -7.85 -1.68
CA GLY A 140 -8.82 -8.12 -0.44
C GLY A 140 -8.98 -7.08 0.66
N LEU A 141 -9.71 -6.00 0.42
CA LEU A 141 -10.06 -4.96 1.39
C LEU A 141 -11.55 -5.05 1.75
N THR A 142 -11.86 -4.66 2.98
CA THR A 142 -13.24 -4.44 3.39
C THR A 142 -13.74 -3.06 2.94
N THR A 143 -15.05 -2.88 2.80
CA THR A 143 -15.67 -1.59 2.46
C THR A 143 -15.13 -0.44 3.33
N LYS A 144 -14.97 -0.67 4.64
CA LYS A 144 -14.39 0.31 5.56
C LYS A 144 -12.92 0.62 5.26
N GLN A 145 -12.12 -0.40 4.96
CA GLN A 145 -10.71 -0.26 4.61
C GLN A 145 -10.54 0.53 3.31
N GLU A 146 -11.39 0.30 2.32
CA GLU A 146 -11.35 1.03 1.06
C GLU A 146 -11.58 2.53 1.24
N PHE A 147 -12.48 2.95 2.14
CA PHE A 147 -12.61 4.37 2.48
C PHE A 147 -11.37 4.94 3.18
N ILE A 148 -10.61 4.13 3.93
CA ILE A 148 -9.34 4.54 4.56
C ILE A 148 -8.25 4.76 3.50
N VAL A 149 -8.16 3.88 2.49
CA VAL A 149 -7.19 3.99 1.38
C VAL A 149 -7.72 4.78 0.19
N GLN A 150 -8.91 5.36 0.30
CA GLN A 150 -9.56 6.21 -0.72
C GLN A 150 -9.78 5.51 -2.07
N THR A 151 -10.08 4.22 -2.03
CA THR A 151 -10.46 3.40 -3.19
C THR A 151 -11.98 3.29 -3.31
N ASN A 152 -12.47 2.63 -4.35
CA ASN A 152 -13.90 2.54 -4.65
C ASN A 152 -14.47 1.17 -4.27
N PRO A 153 -15.40 1.07 -3.29
CA PRO A 153 -15.80 -0.20 -2.70
C PRO A 153 -16.54 -1.24 -3.53
N ILE A 154 -16.63 -1.01 -4.83
CA ILE A 154 -17.37 -1.82 -5.78
C ILE A 154 -16.58 -1.97 -7.09
N VAL A 155 -15.30 -1.60 -7.09
CA VAL A 155 -14.38 -1.66 -8.23
C VAL A 155 -13.00 -2.07 -7.71
N ASN A 156 -12.68 -3.35 -7.89
CA ASN A 156 -11.47 -3.98 -7.34
C ASN A 156 -10.11 -3.48 -7.87
N ASP A 157 -10.11 -2.47 -8.72
CA ASP A 157 -8.96 -1.85 -9.38
C ASP A 157 -9.42 -0.43 -9.76
N THR A 158 -9.35 0.46 -8.78
CA THR A 158 -9.92 1.81 -8.83
C THR A 158 -9.25 2.65 -9.89
N ASP A 159 -7.91 2.54 -10.02
CA ASP A 159 -7.10 3.37 -10.89
C ASP A 159 -6.84 2.75 -12.29
N LYS A 160 -7.13 1.46 -12.45
CA LYS A 160 -7.06 0.66 -13.68
C LYS A 160 -5.64 0.38 -14.15
N ASP A 161 -4.70 0.28 -13.22
CA ASP A 161 -3.31 -0.08 -13.51
C ASP A 161 -3.08 -1.61 -13.59
N ARG A 162 -4.11 -2.40 -13.25
CA ARG A 162 -4.17 -3.89 -13.20
C ARG A 162 -3.64 -4.51 -11.91
N ILE A 163 -3.34 -3.70 -10.91
CA ILE A 163 -3.13 -4.13 -9.53
C ILE A 163 -4.46 -3.95 -8.82
N LYS A 164 -4.83 -4.90 -7.96
CA LYS A 164 -6.04 -4.75 -7.15
C LYS A 164 -5.79 -3.77 -6.03
N ASP A 165 -6.80 -3.02 -5.59
CA ASP A 165 -6.60 -1.97 -4.58
C ASP A 165 -5.97 -2.52 -3.28
N GLY A 166 -6.39 -3.71 -2.81
CA GLY A 166 -5.74 -4.40 -1.67
C GLY A 166 -4.28 -4.85 -1.89
N GLN A 167 -3.85 -4.97 -3.14
CA GLN A 167 -2.49 -5.35 -3.54
C GLN A 167 -1.61 -4.14 -3.89
N GLU A 168 -2.17 -2.93 -3.92
CA GLU A 168 -1.38 -1.71 -4.08
C GLU A 168 -0.52 -1.46 -2.83
N ASP A 169 0.64 -0.85 -3.04
CA ASP A 169 1.52 -0.30 -2.01
C ASP A 169 1.39 1.23 -2.10
N LYS A 170 0.48 1.78 -1.30
CA LYS A 170 0.00 3.15 -1.49
C LYS A 170 1.04 4.19 -1.07
N ASP A 171 1.81 3.91 -0.03
CA ASP A 171 2.82 4.84 0.51
C ASP A 171 4.26 4.48 0.17
N ASN A 172 4.48 3.37 -0.55
CA ASN A 172 5.75 2.90 -1.11
C ASN A 172 6.74 2.41 -0.04
N ASP A 173 6.25 1.75 1.00
CA ASP A 173 7.04 1.17 2.08
C ASP A 173 7.44 -0.31 1.82
N SER A 174 6.92 -0.91 0.73
CA SER A 174 7.06 -2.32 0.32
C SER A 174 6.01 -3.29 0.88
N LEU A 175 5.04 -2.85 1.66
CA LEU A 175 3.86 -3.63 2.04
C LEU A 175 2.66 -3.24 1.16
N THR A 176 1.75 -4.18 0.94
CA THR A 176 0.48 -3.86 0.29
C THR A 176 -0.53 -3.35 1.33
N ASN A 177 -1.51 -2.56 0.90
CA ASN A 177 -2.60 -2.08 1.74
C ASN A 177 -3.24 -3.20 2.58
N GLN A 178 -3.49 -4.36 1.96
CA GLN A 178 -4.02 -5.55 2.65
C GLN A 178 -3.08 -6.10 3.73
N GLN A 179 -1.77 -6.12 3.46
CA GLN A 179 -0.76 -6.60 4.40
C GLN A 179 -0.71 -5.71 5.64
N GLU A 180 -0.62 -4.40 5.44
CA GLU A 180 -0.58 -3.41 6.52
C GLU A 180 -1.82 -3.49 7.42
N PHE A 181 -3.02 -3.58 6.83
CA PHE A 181 -4.24 -3.77 7.62
C PHE A 181 -4.22 -5.08 8.44
N LYS A 182 -3.61 -6.15 7.91
CA LYS A 182 -3.51 -7.44 8.62
C LYS A 182 -2.63 -7.32 9.88
N ILE A 183 -1.56 -6.52 9.81
CA ILE A 183 -0.63 -6.29 10.93
C ILE A 183 -0.89 -4.98 11.69
N LYS A 184 -2.01 -4.31 11.40
CA LYS A 184 -2.51 -3.09 12.06
C LYS A 184 -1.61 -1.86 11.90
N LEU A 185 -0.90 -1.80 10.78
CA LEU A 185 -0.19 -0.60 10.32
C LEU A 185 -1.14 0.31 9.52
N ASN A 186 -0.65 1.49 9.13
CA ASN A 186 -1.44 2.49 8.42
C ASN A 186 -1.02 2.64 6.95
N PRO A 187 -1.82 2.16 5.98
CA PRO A 187 -1.51 2.21 4.53
C PRO A 187 -1.34 3.57 3.87
N ASN A 188 -1.43 4.64 4.64
CA ASN A 188 -1.23 6.00 4.14
C ASN A 188 0.05 6.63 4.70
N VAL A 189 0.83 5.90 5.50
CA VAL A 189 1.99 6.41 6.23
C VAL A 189 3.07 5.33 6.24
N SER A 190 4.09 5.52 5.41
CA SER A 190 5.17 4.54 5.19
C SER A 190 6.05 4.20 6.41
N ASP A 191 5.82 4.86 7.53
CA ASP A 191 6.51 4.75 8.83
C ASP A 191 5.47 5.18 9.88
N THR A 192 4.64 4.20 10.27
CA THR A 192 3.44 4.38 11.09
C THR A 192 3.79 4.93 12.47
N ASP A 193 4.88 4.44 13.07
CA ASP A 193 5.27 4.77 14.44
C ASP A 193 6.26 5.96 14.54
N LYS A 194 6.87 6.34 13.40
CA LYS A 194 7.79 7.46 13.21
C LYS A 194 9.14 7.27 13.88
N ASP A 195 9.63 6.04 13.96
CA ASP A 195 10.96 5.74 14.47
C ASP A 195 12.08 5.93 13.42
N GLY A 196 11.70 6.08 12.14
CA GLY A 196 12.60 6.28 11.01
C GLY A 196 12.89 5.03 10.18
N THR A 197 12.32 3.89 10.56
CA THR A 197 12.26 2.64 9.79
C THR A 197 10.96 2.62 9.01
N LEU A 198 10.98 2.10 7.78
CA LEU A 198 9.73 1.96 7.01
C LEU A 198 8.98 0.73 7.50
N ASP A 199 7.65 0.79 7.51
CA ASP A 199 6.75 -0.27 7.98
C ASP A 199 7.11 -1.66 7.38
N GLY A 200 7.40 -1.74 6.08
CA GLY A 200 7.88 -2.99 5.46
C GLY A 200 9.28 -3.48 5.88
N ASP A 201 10.16 -2.58 6.32
CA ASP A 201 11.51 -2.87 6.81
C ASP A 201 11.56 -3.11 8.33
N GLU A 202 10.49 -2.85 9.08
CA GLU A 202 10.38 -3.13 10.52
C GLU A 202 10.38 -4.63 10.82
N ASP A 203 10.74 -4.99 12.06
CA ASP A 203 10.72 -6.33 12.64
C ASP A 203 9.78 -6.27 13.85
N LEU A 204 8.48 -6.54 13.62
CA LEU A 204 7.44 -6.26 14.61
C LEU A 204 7.44 -7.21 15.82
N ASP A 205 8.05 -8.38 15.70
CA ASP A 205 8.10 -9.39 16.75
C ASP A 205 9.52 -9.67 17.28
N ASP A 206 10.52 -8.95 16.76
CA ASP A 206 11.93 -8.95 17.14
C ASP A 206 12.65 -10.30 16.87
N ASP A 207 12.23 -11.04 15.84
CA ASP A 207 12.81 -12.35 15.47
C ASP A 207 14.01 -12.26 14.51
N GLY A 208 14.22 -11.08 13.92
CA GLY A 208 15.31 -10.73 13.02
C GLY A 208 14.93 -10.69 11.53
N LEU A 209 13.70 -11.01 11.15
CA LEU A 209 13.16 -10.80 9.81
C LEU A 209 12.35 -9.50 9.76
N SER A 210 12.26 -8.90 8.57
CA SER A 210 11.40 -7.74 8.40
C SER A 210 10.00 -8.15 7.95
N ASN A 211 9.00 -7.33 8.25
CA ASN A 211 7.59 -7.55 7.92
C ASN A 211 7.40 -7.96 6.45
N VAL A 212 8.04 -7.24 5.50
CA VAL A 212 7.93 -7.57 4.06
C VAL A 212 8.52 -8.94 3.74
N VAL A 213 9.56 -9.36 4.45
CA VAL A 213 10.21 -10.65 4.26
C VAL A 213 9.34 -11.77 4.78
N GLU A 214 8.79 -11.65 5.98
CA GLU A 214 7.91 -12.67 6.57
C GLU A 214 6.64 -12.84 5.71
N PHE A 215 6.06 -11.73 5.25
CA PHE A 215 4.97 -11.77 4.27
C PHE A 215 5.36 -12.45 2.95
N GLU A 216 6.60 -12.28 2.50
CA GLU A 216 7.17 -13.02 1.37
C GLU A 216 7.48 -14.48 1.75
N ALA A 217 7.73 -14.85 3.00
CA ALA A 217 7.92 -16.24 3.41
C ALA A 217 6.60 -17.00 3.63
N LYS A 218 5.49 -16.25 3.84
CA LYS A 218 4.20 -16.75 4.39
C LYS A 218 4.26 -17.02 5.89
N GLU A 219 5.20 -16.40 6.56
CA GLU A 219 5.28 -16.27 8.00
C GLU A 219 4.31 -15.17 8.48
N ASN A 220 4.19 -15.04 9.78
CA ASN A 220 3.32 -14.11 10.45
C ASN A 220 4.16 -13.03 11.15
N PRO A 221 4.17 -11.77 10.66
CA PRO A 221 4.94 -10.65 11.24
C PRO A 221 4.59 -10.23 12.67
N LEU A 222 3.82 -11.04 13.39
CA LEU A 222 3.39 -10.77 14.76
C LEU A 222 3.70 -11.98 15.66
N ASP A 223 4.45 -12.96 15.16
CA ASP A 223 4.68 -14.25 15.79
C ASP A 223 6.05 -14.82 15.43
N ARG A 224 6.98 -14.71 16.39
CA ARG A 224 8.40 -15.02 16.22
C ARG A 224 8.72 -16.45 15.75
N ASP A 225 7.77 -17.38 15.87
CA ASP A 225 7.89 -18.81 15.54
C ASP A 225 6.58 -19.22 14.86
N SER A 226 6.45 -18.85 13.58
CA SER A 226 5.19 -18.90 12.83
C SER A 226 4.61 -20.31 12.68
N ASP A 227 5.44 -21.35 12.77
CA ASP A 227 5.03 -22.75 12.61
C ASP A 227 5.12 -23.60 13.90
N ASP A 228 5.43 -22.95 15.04
CA ASP A 228 5.55 -23.53 16.37
C ASP A 228 6.55 -24.71 16.45
N ASP A 229 7.62 -24.70 15.64
CA ASP A 229 8.63 -25.78 15.63
C ASP A 229 9.72 -25.62 16.71
N GLY A 230 9.78 -24.44 17.35
CA GLY A 230 10.70 -24.09 18.42
C GLY A 230 11.95 -23.35 17.97
N PHE A 231 12.06 -22.97 16.69
CA PHE A 231 13.00 -21.99 16.19
C PHE A 231 12.29 -20.68 15.88
N GLU A 232 13.01 -19.57 16.00
CA GLU A 232 12.46 -18.29 15.54
C GLU A 232 12.60 -18.22 14.02
N ASP A 233 11.65 -17.62 13.29
CA ASP A 233 11.63 -17.63 11.83
C ASP A 233 12.97 -17.09 11.26
N GLY A 234 13.48 -15.99 11.81
CA GLY A 234 14.80 -15.44 11.44
C GLY A 234 16.02 -16.31 11.75
N LYS A 235 15.87 -17.32 12.59
CA LYS A 235 16.91 -18.31 12.93
C LYS A 235 16.77 -19.62 12.16
N GLU A 236 15.74 -19.75 11.34
CA GLU A 236 15.60 -20.89 10.45
C GLU A 236 16.64 -20.90 9.34
N ASP A 237 16.69 -22.03 8.62
CA ASP A 237 17.35 -22.20 7.33
C ASP A 237 16.33 -22.90 6.43
N TRP A 238 15.25 -22.19 6.09
CA TRP A 238 14.10 -22.76 5.38
C TRP A 238 14.55 -23.54 4.13
N ASN A 239 15.49 -22.96 3.38
CA ASN A 239 15.93 -23.49 2.10
C ASN A 239 17.04 -24.57 2.22
N LYS A 240 17.56 -24.79 3.43
CA LYS A 240 18.56 -25.81 3.79
C LYS A 240 19.88 -25.65 3.06
N ASN A 241 20.31 -24.41 2.82
CA ASN A 241 21.59 -24.11 2.19
C ASN A 241 22.74 -23.97 3.20
N GLY A 242 22.44 -24.00 4.50
CA GLY A 242 23.39 -23.88 5.60
C GLY A 242 23.63 -22.45 6.09
N ILE A 243 22.87 -21.47 5.62
CA ILE A 243 22.86 -20.08 6.06
C ILE A 243 21.51 -19.84 6.74
N ILE A 244 21.52 -19.26 7.95
CA ILE A 244 20.27 -18.89 8.61
C ILE A 244 19.61 -17.70 7.91
N ASP A 245 18.29 -17.65 7.89
CA ASP A 245 17.49 -16.74 7.07
C ASP A 245 17.86 -15.26 7.33
N THR A 246 18.07 -14.85 8.59
CA THR A 246 18.60 -13.50 8.94
C THR A 246 19.91 -13.09 8.26
N ASN A 247 20.79 -14.05 7.92
CA ASN A 247 22.07 -13.79 7.25
C ASN A 247 22.01 -14.03 5.74
N GLU A 248 20.88 -14.44 5.20
CA GLU A 248 20.72 -14.62 3.78
C GLU A 248 20.67 -13.28 3.04
N VAL A 249 21.31 -13.26 1.87
CA VAL A 249 21.28 -12.10 0.99
C VAL A 249 20.00 -12.19 0.16
N LYS A 250 19.10 -11.23 0.35
CA LYS A 250 17.86 -11.08 -0.43
C LYS A 250 18.12 -10.48 -1.82
N LYS A 251 19.00 -9.47 -1.88
CA LYS A 251 19.38 -8.77 -3.12
C LYS A 251 20.86 -8.39 -3.07
N LEU A 252 21.55 -8.59 -4.19
CA LEU A 252 22.91 -8.12 -4.40
C LEU A 252 23.00 -7.45 -5.77
N LYS A 253 23.57 -6.26 -5.79
CA LYS A 253 24.03 -5.58 -7.01
C LYS A 253 25.49 -5.20 -6.80
N ILE A 254 26.36 -5.59 -7.72
CA ILE A 254 27.75 -5.15 -7.77
C ILE A 254 28.00 -4.59 -9.15
N GLU A 255 28.53 -3.38 -9.23
CA GLU A 255 29.14 -2.84 -10.44
C GLU A 255 30.58 -2.43 -10.14
N LEU A 256 31.53 -3.15 -10.71
CA LEU A 256 32.96 -2.95 -10.51
C LEU A 256 33.61 -2.66 -11.87
N VAL A 257 34.31 -1.53 -11.96
CA VAL A 257 35.08 -1.15 -13.15
C VAL A 257 36.55 -1.18 -12.80
N THR A 258 37.31 -2.01 -13.50
CA THR A 258 38.77 -2.11 -13.33
C THR A 258 39.48 -0.86 -13.90
N LEU A 259 40.75 -0.64 -13.54
CA LEU A 259 41.56 0.44 -14.14
C LEU A 259 41.72 0.30 -15.68
N GLU A 260 41.60 -0.93 -16.19
CA GLU A 260 41.62 -1.27 -17.61
C GLU A 260 40.26 -1.09 -18.30
N ASP A 261 39.28 -0.48 -17.62
CA ASP A 261 37.92 -0.20 -18.12
C ASP A 261 37.09 -1.45 -18.42
N LYS A 262 37.50 -2.61 -17.87
CA LYS A 262 36.72 -3.85 -17.93
C LYS A 262 35.65 -3.84 -16.84
N LYS A 263 34.41 -4.20 -17.21
CA LYS A 263 33.25 -4.16 -16.31
C LYS A 263 32.93 -5.53 -15.75
N ILE A 264 32.66 -5.55 -14.45
CA ILE A 264 32.15 -6.71 -13.72
C ILE A 264 30.81 -6.30 -13.12
N LYS A 265 29.76 -7.05 -13.47
CA LYS A 265 28.41 -6.84 -12.95
C LYS A 265 27.87 -8.11 -12.35
N VAL A 266 27.43 -8.04 -11.10
CA VAL A 266 26.67 -9.11 -10.44
C VAL A 266 25.31 -8.55 -10.07
N GLU A 267 24.26 -9.22 -10.51
CA GLU A 267 22.90 -8.95 -10.09
C GLU A 267 22.32 -10.24 -9.55
N TYR A 268 21.79 -10.19 -8.35
CA TYR A 268 21.10 -11.29 -7.70
C TYR A 268 19.89 -10.76 -6.95
N LYS A 269 18.79 -11.51 -7.04
CA LYS A 269 17.62 -11.34 -6.19
C LYS A 269 17.00 -12.70 -5.95
N ILE A 270 16.63 -12.98 -4.71
CA ILE A 270 15.82 -14.14 -4.35
C ILE A 270 14.40 -13.71 -4.01
N GLN A 271 13.44 -14.52 -4.45
CA GLN A 271 12.02 -14.43 -4.07
C GLN A 271 11.47 -15.85 -3.92
N ARG A 272 11.00 -16.24 -2.71
CA ARG A 272 10.20 -17.46 -2.47
C ARG A 272 10.67 -18.71 -3.25
N ASN A 273 11.94 -19.10 -3.14
CA ASN A 273 12.55 -20.27 -3.81
C ASN A 273 12.90 -20.13 -5.29
N LYS A 274 12.85 -18.92 -5.85
CA LYS A 274 13.40 -18.62 -7.18
C LYS A 274 14.43 -17.52 -7.05
N SER A 275 15.69 -17.90 -7.15
CA SER A 275 16.76 -16.95 -7.40
C SER A 275 16.75 -16.54 -8.88
N LYS A 276 16.98 -15.25 -9.13
CA LYS A 276 17.42 -14.76 -10.43
C LYS A 276 18.78 -14.14 -10.23
N GLY A 277 19.74 -14.63 -10.99
CA GLY A 277 21.10 -14.15 -10.95
C GLY A 277 21.65 -13.95 -12.34
N LYS A 278 22.37 -12.85 -12.55
CA LYS A 278 23.22 -12.63 -13.73
C LYS A 278 24.60 -12.17 -13.28
N ILE A 279 25.63 -12.77 -13.89
CA ILE A 279 27.01 -12.31 -13.76
C ILE A 279 27.55 -11.98 -15.15
N ILE A 280 28.19 -10.83 -15.27
CA ILE A 280 28.96 -10.41 -16.43
C ILE A 280 30.34 -10.08 -15.91
N ASP A 281 31.36 -10.74 -16.41
CA ASP A 281 32.74 -10.44 -16.08
C ASP A 281 33.55 -10.29 -17.38
N GLU A 282 33.78 -9.05 -17.79
CA GLU A 282 34.61 -8.73 -18.96
C GLU A 282 36.12 -8.89 -18.68
N SER A 283 36.49 -9.00 -17.41
CA SER A 283 37.87 -9.19 -16.97
C SER A 283 38.34 -10.65 -17.11
N GLY A 284 37.39 -11.59 -17.08
CA GLY A 284 37.65 -13.04 -17.07
C GLY A 284 38.37 -13.51 -15.81
N SER A 285 38.24 -12.76 -14.71
CA SER A 285 38.90 -13.02 -13.44
C SER A 285 38.13 -14.05 -12.59
N PHE A 286 36.81 -14.04 -12.66
CA PHE A 286 35.95 -14.98 -11.98
C PHE A 286 35.91 -16.32 -12.71
N ARG A 287 36.22 -17.40 -11.99
CA ARG A 287 36.27 -18.75 -12.55
C ARG A 287 34.93 -19.49 -12.54
N GLY A 288 33.93 -18.98 -11.80
CA GLY A 288 32.59 -19.55 -11.80
C GLY A 288 31.81 -19.19 -13.06
N THR A 289 30.71 -19.88 -13.29
CA THR A 289 29.89 -19.70 -14.51
C THR A 289 28.51 -19.14 -14.24
N SER A 290 28.13 -19.04 -12.97
CA SER A 290 26.82 -18.61 -12.53
C SER A 290 26.92 -17.70 -11.30
N VAL A 291 25.83 -16.99 -11.02
CA VAL A 291 25.70 -16.22 -9.76
C VAL A 291 25.63 -17.15 -8.55
N ASP A 292 25.08 -18.34 -8.67
CA ASP A 292 25.07 -19.31 -7.57
C ASP A 292 26.49 -19.79 -7.22
N ASP A 293 27.38 -19.93 -8.22
CA ASP A 293 28.80 -20.18 -7.98
C ASP A 293 29.45 -18.99 -7.24
N PHE A 294 29.07 -17.77 -7.62
CA PHE A 294 29.56 -16.54 -6.98
C PHE A 294 29.11 -16.45 -5.52
N LEU A 295 27.82 -16.69 -5.23
CA LEU A 295 27.27 -16.65 -3.88
C LEU A 295 27.87 -17.70 -2.95
N LYS A 296 28.36 -18.83 -3.47
CA LYS A 296 29.12 -19.82 -2.69
C LYS A 296 30.55 -19.38 -2.37
N THR A 297 31.09 -18.45 -3.15
CA THR A 297 32.46 -17.95 -2.99
C THR A 297 32.55 -16.67 -2.19
N ILE A 298 31.43 -16.00 -1.93
CA ILE A 298 31.36 -14.75 -1.19
C ILE A 298 30.57 -14.97 0.09
N THR A 299 31.11 -14.53 1.22
CA THR A 299 30.37 -14.58 2.49
C THR A 299 30.08 -13.16 2.92
N PHE A 300 28.83 -12.74 2.81
CA PHE A 300 28.38 -11.49 3.41
C PHE A 300 27.78 -11.77 4.78
N SER A 301 28.00 -10.84 5.71
CA SER A 301 27.30 -10.82 6.99
C SER A 301 26.74 -9.43 7.21
N GLN A 302 25.56 -9.37 7.82
CA GLN A 302 24.93 -8.12 8.24
C GLN A 302 25.82 -7.27 9.17
N ASN A 303 26.85 -7.85 9.81
CA ASN A 303 27.76 -7.14 10.71
C ASN A 303 29.05 -6.65 10.03
N MET A 304 29.28 -6.96 8.75
CA MET A 304 30.46 -6.48 8.04
C MET A 304 30.39 -4.97 7.82
N ASN A 305 31.54 -4.31 7.95
CA ASN A 305 31.66 -2.90 7.54
C ASN A 305 31.88 -2.80 6.02
N MET A 306 31.81 -1.57 5.49
CA MET A 306 31.96 -1.33 4.05
C MET A 306 33.33 -1.75 3.49
N GLU A 307 34.40 -1.63 4.27
CA GLU A 307 35.76 -1.98 3.84
C GLU A 307 35.91 -3.50 3.72
N ASP A 308 35.35 -4.26 4.66
CA ASP A 308 35.33 -5.73 4.63
C ASP A 308 34.52 -6.23 3.44
N ILE A 309 33.35 -5.63 3.17
CA ILE A 309 32.51 -5.96 2.00
C ILE A 309 33.27 -5.69 0.70
N ALA A 310 33.90 -4.52 0.56
CA ALA A 310 34.68 -4.18 -0.62
C ALA A 310 35.90 -5.10 -0.79
N ASN A 311 36.55 -5.49 0.31
CA ASN A 311 37.68 -6.42 0.31
C ASN A 311 37.25 -7.83 -0.14
N GLU A 312 36.10 -8.30 0.31
CA GLU A 312 35.55 -9.59 -0.10
C GLU A 312 35.30 -9.61 -1.61
N VAL A 313 34.62 -8.58 -2.15
CA VAL A 313 34.36 -8.45 -3.61
C VAL A 313 35.66 -8.41 -4.42
N LYS A 314 36.65 -7.61 -3.98
CA LYS A 314 37.97 -7.55 -4.62
C LYS A 314 38.66 -8.91 -4.65
N GLN A 315 38.60 -9.67 -3.55
CA GLN A 315 39.21 -10.99 -3.46
C GLN A 315 38.50 -11.99 -4.38
N THR A 316 37.16 -11.99 -4.42
CA THR A 316 36.39 -12.90 -5.28
C THR A 316 36.70 -12.70 -6.77
N PHE A 317 36.87 -11.44 -7.20
CA PHE A 317 37.24 -11.10 -8.58
C PHE A 317 38.75 -10.97 -8.79
N ASN A 318 39.59 -11.25 -7.80
CA ASN A 318 41.04 -11.08 -7.90
C ASN A 318 41.45 -9.70 -8.49
N VAL A 319 40.77 -8.63 -8.05
CA VAL A 319 41.01 -7.24 -8.44
C VAL A 319 41.65 -6.50 -7.27
N GLU A 320 42.92 -6.11 -7.41
CA GLU A 320 43.60 -5.31 -6.38
C GLU A 320 43.16 -3.84 -6.42
N ASN A 321 43.08 -3.26 -7.61
CA ASN A 321 42.75 -1.84 -7.84
C ASN A 321 41.62 -1.69 -8.86
N TYR A 322 40.75 -0.71 -8.62
CA TYR A 322 39.58 -0.42 -9.45
C TYR A 322 39.42 1.08 -9.70
N ALA A 323 38.75 1.41 -10.80
CA ALA A 323 38.33 2.77 -11.12
C ALA A 323 37.03 3.12 -10.39
N SER A 324 36.07 2.19 -10.33
CA SER A 324 34.86 2.37 -9.52
C SER A 324 34.33 1.06 -8.94
N LEU A 325 33.65 1.16 -7.80
CA LEU A 325 32.97 0.05 -7.14
C LEU A 325 31.66 0.55 -6.52
N GLU A 326 30.55 0.01 -7.01
CA GLU A 326 29.21 0.17 -6.43
C GLU A 326 28.72 -1.18 -5.92
N ILE A 327 28.20 -1.20 -4.70
CA ILE A 327 27.60 -2.37 -4.07
C ILE A 327 26.26 -1.96 -3.43
N GLU A 328 25.21 -2.72 -3.74
CA GLU A 328 23.93 -2.70 -3.03
C GLU A 328 23.65 -4.10 -2.50
N LEU A 329 23.54 -4.21 -1.19
CA LEU A 329 23.23 -5.43 -0.45
C LEU A 329 21.93 -5.23 0.31
N VAL A 330 21.03 -6.20 0.23
CA VAL A 330 19.82 -6.27 1.06
C VAL A 330 19.79 -7.67 1.66
N PHE A 331 19.75 -7.77 2.99
CA PHE A 331 19.57 -9.03 3.70
C PHE A 331 18.08 -9.33 3.88
N PHE A 332 17.74 -10.58 4.23
CA PHE A 332 16.38 -10.93 4.64
C PHE A 332 15.97 -10.27 5.98
N SER A 333 16.93 -9.83 6.79
CA SER A 333 16.64 -8.97 7.95
C SER A 333 16.20 -7.54 7.61
N GLY A 334 15.90 -7.23 6.34
CA GLY A 334 15.61 -5.87 5.87
C GLY A 334 16.83 -4.95 5.78
N LYS A 335 17.97 -5.30 6.41
CA LYS A 335 19.18 -4.46 6.42
C LYS A 335 19.71 -4.19 5.01
N LYS A 336 19.79 -2.89 4.67
CA LYS A 336 20.32 -2.40 3.39
C LYS A 336 21.71 -1.80 3.59
N ILE A 337 22.68 -2.24 2.79
CA ILE A 337 24.03 -1.67 2.73
C ILE A 337 24.26 -1.15 1.30
N LYS A 338 24.56 0.14 1.18
CA LYS A 338 24.95 0.78 -0.08
C LYS A 338 26.35 1.34 0.05
N PHE A 339 27.19 1.03 -0.93
CA PHE A 339 28.57 1.49 -1.02
C PHE A 339 28.85 1.96 -2.44
N GLU A 340 29.47 3.12 -2.58
CA GLU A 340 29.90 3.69 -3.85
C GLU A 340 31.27 4.34 -3.66
N ASP A 341 32.25 3.92 -4.46
CA ASP A 341 33.60 4.48 -4.49
C ASP A 341 34.05 4.68 -5.93
N ASN A 342 34.41 5.92 -6.27
CA ASN A 342 34.89 6.33 -7.58
C ASN A 342 36.30 6.92 -7.43
N LYS A 343 37.31 6.21 -7.93
CA LYS A 343 38.70 6.64 -7.93
C LYS A 343 38.99 7.31 -9.27
N GLU A 344 39.14 8.63 -9.26
CA GLU A 344 39.55 9.38 -10.44
C GLU A 344 40.84 8.78 -11.02
N LYS A 345 40.88 8.58 -12.35
CA LYS A 345 42.11 8.22 -13.05
C LYS A 345 43.07 9.39 -12.90
N ASN A 346 44.02 9.29 -11.97
CA ASN A 346 45.15 10.21 -11.93
C ASN A 346 45.91 10.06 -13.25
N GLU A 347 45.70 11.01 -14.17
CA GLU A 347 46.56 11.21 -15.32
C GLU A 347 47.92 11.66 -14.79
N ASP A 348 48.91 10.84 -15.09
CA ASP A 348 50.32 11.02 -14.77
C ASP A 348 50.85 12.24 -15.55
N ASP A 349 50.90 13.41 -14.90
CA ASP A 349 51.63 14.58 -15.40
C ASP A 349 53.14 14.32 -15.27
N GLY A 350 53.64 13.53 -16.21
CA GLY A 350 55.05 13.46 -16.52
C GLY A 350 55.52 14.78 -17.13
N ASN A 351 56.00 15.70 -16.31
CA ASN A 351 56.99 16.67 -16.78
C ASN A 351 58.22 16.67 -15.88
N MET A 352 59.34 16.35 -16.54
CA MET A 352 60.68 16.23 -15.99
C MET A 352 61.18 17.55 -15.40
N SER A 353 62.09 17.38 -14.46
CA SER A 353 62.99 18.38 -13.89
C SER A 353 63.52 19.40 -14.90
N ASP A 354 63.67 20.65 -14.45
CA ASP A 354 64.96 21.34 -14.51
C ASP A 354 64.95 22.60 -13.63
N GLY A 355 66.05 22.80 -12.89
CA GLY A 355 66.56 24.16 -12.62
C GLY A 355 66.30 24.76 -11.24
N GLU A 356 67.10 24.33 -10.26
CA GLU A 356 67.97 25.15 -9.39
C GLU A 356 67.53 26.55 -8.86
N ASN A 357 67.94 26.74 -7.58
CA ASN A 357 68.39 27.96 -6.89
C ASN A 357 67.32 28.82 -6.19
N GLU A 358 67.37 28.89 -4.84
CA GLU A 358 68.07 29.93 -4.03
C GLU A 358 67.36 31.29 -4.22
N GLU A 359 66.81 32.02 -3.26
CA GLU A 359 67.07 32.38 -1.85
C GLU A 359 65.72 32.92 -1.32
N ASN A 360 65.30 32.66 -0.08
CA ASN A 360 65.43 33.53 1.10
C ASN A 360 65.08 35.03 0.94
N ASP A 361 64.51 35.57 2.02
CA ASP A 361 64.08 36.95 2.31
C ASP A 361 62.68 37.32 1.78
N GLY A 362 61.72 37.80 2.58
CA GLY A 362 61.83 38.65 3.75
C GLY A 362 61.56 40.09 3.34
N GLU A 363 60.68 40.76 4.08
CA GLU A 363 60.24 42.18 3.99
C GLU A 363 58.94 42.42 3.20
N HIS A 364 57.86 42.87 3.87
CA HIS A 364 57.58 44.18 4.49
C HIS A 364 57.14 45.28 3.50
N GLU A 365 56.00 45.87 3.87
CA GLU A 365 55.54 47.25 3.65
C GLU A 365 54.67 47.63 2.42
N GLU A 366 53.50 48.16 2.81
CA GLU A 366 52.79 49.36 2.31
C GLU A 366 52.22 49.41 0.88
N ASN A 367 50.89 49.42 0.77
CA ASN A 367 50.06 50.62 1.01
C ASN A 367 48.57 50.27 1.18
#